data_AF-A0A955VFX9-F1
#
_entry.id   AF-A0A955VFX9-F1
#
_cell.length_a   1.000
_cell.length_b   1.000
_cell.length_c   1.000
_cell.angle_alpha   90.00
_cell.angle_beta   90.00
_cell.angle_gamma   90.00
#
_symmetry.space_group_name_H-M   'P 1'
#
loop_
_entity.id
_entity.type
_entity.pdbx_description
1 polymer ?
#
loop_
_entity_poly.entity_id
_entity_poly.type
_entity_poly.pdbx_seq_one_letter_code
_entity_poly.pdbx_strand_id
1 'polypeptide(L)'
;MRGERDMEAQAKNVVAASGTPDAQKQRRSRIRPKTIAGRRLTRAEIQEGIKLVDDMWYERPKMRSECAEGPRPCPFVSCKYHLYLDVKDETQSIKLNFPHLEVWELEHTCALDVAEQGGMTLEEVGHIMNLTRERVRQVEVAGLEKLRASGVVEDIDRIFGLDTKFE
;
A
#
# COMPACT_ATOMS: atom_id res chain seq x y z
N MET A 1 -4.16 -35.92 -39.11
CA MET A 1 -5.50 -35.46 -38.70
C MET A 1 -5.78 -35.53 -37.17
N ARG A 2 -4.79 -35.76 -36.28
CA ARG A 2 -4.93 -35.51 -34.82
C ARG A 2 -3.97 -34.41 -34.33
N GLY A 3 -2.76 -34.31 -34.88
CA GLY A 3 -1.77 -33.28 -34.47
C GLY A 3 -2.10 -31.82 -34.81
N GLU A 4 -2.93 -31.53 -35.81
CA GLU A 4 -3.27 -30.14 -36.18
C GLU A 4 -4.29 -29.51 -35.23
N ARG A 5 -5.18 -30.33 -34.63
CA ARG A 5 -6.16 -29.86 -33.64
C ARG A 5 -5.54 -29.56 -32.29
N ASP A 6 -4.46 -30.27 -31.95
CA ASP A 6 -3.72 -30.07 -30.69
C ASP A 6 -2.85 -28.81 -30.74
N MET A 7 -2.28 -28.46 -31.91
CA MET A 7 -1.58 -27.19 -32.13
C MET A 7 -2.52 -25.98 -32.11
N GLU A 8 -3.71 -26.09 -32.69
CA GLU A 8 -4.69 -25.00 -32.69
C GLU A 8 -5.33 -24.77 -31.31
N ALA A 9 -5.47 -25.82 -30.50
CA ALA A 9 -5.88 -25.72 -29.09
C ALA A 9 -4.80 -25.06 -28.21
N GLN A 10 -3.52 -25.32 -28.49
CA GLN A 10 -2.41 -24.65 -27.80
C GLN A 10 -2.28 -23.18 -28.21
N ALA A 11 -2.48 -22.83 -29.49
CA ALA A 11 -2.47 -21.45 -29.97
C ALA A 11 -3.61 -20.61 -29.36
N LYS A 12 -4.81 -21.19 -29.17
CA LYS A 12 -5.97 -20.51 -28.56
C LYS A 12 -5.77 -20.22 -27.06
N ASN A 13 -4.94 -21.00 -26.36
CA ASN A 13 -4.62 -20.78 -24.95
C ASN A 13 -3.58 -19.67 -24.73
N VAL A 14 -2.70 -19.40 -25.70
CA VAL A 14 -1.70 -18.33 -25.60
C VAL A 14 -2.35 -16.95 -25.76
N VAL A 15 -3.40 -16.83 -26.59
CA VAL A 15 -4.09 -15.56 -26.86
C VAL A 15 -5.05 -15.14 -25.73
N ALA A 16 -5.48 -16.08 -24.87
CA ALA A 16 -6.39 -15.78 -23.74
C ALA A 16 -5.69 -15.08 -22.55
N ALA A 17 -4.35 -15.02 -22.55
CA ALA A 17 -3.57 -14.41 -21.47
C ALA A 17 -3.33 -12.90 -21.65
N SER A 18 -3.62 -12.32 -22.83
CA SER A 18 -3.43 -10.90 -23.12
C SER A 18 -4.70 -10.10 -22.87
N GLY A 19 -5.11 -9.99 -21.60
CA GLY A 19 -6.03 -8.92 -21.19
C GLY A 19 -5.33 -7.57 -21.35
N THR A 20 -6.09 -6.50 -21.63
CA THR A 20 -5.53 -5.14 -21.57
C THR A 20 -4.91 -4.89 -20.19
N PRO A 21 -3.86 -4.05 -20.06
CA PRO A 21 -3.24 -3.75 -18.77
C PRO A 21 -4.27 -3.31 -17.71
N ASP A 22 -5.29 -2.58 -18.15
CA ASP A 22 -6.41 -2.13 -17.33
C ASP A 22 -7.31 -3.28 -16.84
N ALA A 23 -7.63 -4.27 -17.70
CA ALA A 23 -8.38 -5.45 -17.29
C ALA A 23 -7.59 -6.35 -16.31
N GLN A 24 -6.26 -6.40 -16.43
CA GLN A 24 -5.40 -7.10 -15.45
C GLN A 24 -5.34 -6.35 -14.11
N LYS A 25 -5.22 -5.01 -14.11
CA LYS A 25 -5.32 -4.18 -12.90
C LYS A 25 -6.66 -4.39 -12.18
N GLN A 26 -7.77 -4.37 -12.92
CA GLN A 26 -9.11 -4.59 -12.36
C GLN A 26 -9.33 -6.01 -11.82
N ARG A 27 -8.64 -7.03 -12.35
CA ARG A 27 -8.70 -8.41 -11.80
C ARG A 27 -7.87 -8.55 -10.52
N ARG A 28 -6.69 -7.92 -10.45
CA ARG A 28 -5.85 -7.90 -9.24
C ARG A 28 -6.57 -7.26 -8.06
N SER A 29 -7.33 -6.18 -8.30
CA SER A 29 -8.11 -5.51 -7.26
C SER A 29 -9.36 -6.28 -6.77
N ARG A 30 -9.71 -7.43 -7.38
CA ARG A 30 -10.87 -8.23 -6.93
C ARG A 30 -10.57 -9.11 -5.72
N ILE A 31 -9.31 -9.45 -5.48
CA ILE A 31 -8.93 -10.27 -4.33
C ILE A 31 -8.96 -9.39 -3.09
N ARG A 32 -9.78 -9.78 -2.12
CA ARG A 32 -9.99 -9.00 -0.91
C ARG A 32 -8.72 -8.94 -0.06
N PRO A 33 -8.49 -7.83 0.67
CA PRO A 33 -7.44 -7.76 1.68
C PRO A 33 -7.59 -8.87 2.72
N LYS A 34 -6.48 -9.37 3.25
CA LYS A 34 -6.46 -10.37 4.32
C LYS A 34 -5.99 -9.72 5.61
N THR A 35 -6.79 -9.84 6.67
CA THR A 35 -6.37 -9.40 8.00
C THR A 35 -5.88 -10.59 8.81
N ILE A 36 -4.63 -10.49 9.29
CA ILE A 36 -4.07 -11.36 10.32
C ILE A 36 -4.44 -10.73 11.65
N ALA A 37 -5.25 -11.44 12.44
CA ALA A 37 -5.66 -10.96 13.75
C ALA A 37 -4.45 -10.84 14.69
N GLY A 38 -4.44 -9.79 15.51
CA GLY A 38 -3.44 -9.64 16.56
C GLY A 38 -3.58 -10.77 17.58
N ARG A 39 -2.53 -11.57 17.75
CA ARG A 39 -2.42 -12.50 18.87
C ARG A 39 -1.90 -11.72 20.06
N ARG A 40 -2.53 -11.89 21.23
CA ARG A 40 -1.94 -11.41 22.49
C ARG A 40 -0.66 -12.18 22.76
N LEU A 41 0.48 -11.52 22.56
CA LEU A 41 1.78 -12.03 22.93
C LEU A 41 2.02 -11.79 24.41
N THR A 42 2.64 -12.76 25.08
CA THR A 42 3.17 -12.59 26.42
C THR A 42 4.34 -11.60 26.40
N ARG A 43 4.65 -11.01 27.55
CA ARG A 43 5.79 -10.09 27.68
C ARG A 43 7.12 -10.76 27.30
N ALA A 44 7.24 -12.07 27.54
CA ALA A 44 8.41 -12.85 27.13
C ALA A 44 8.51 -12.99 25.61
N GLU A 45 7.42 -13.36 24.93
CA GLU A 45 7.37 -13.45 23.45
C GLU A 45 7.65 -12.08 22.80
N ILE A 46 7.14 -10.97 23.37
CA ILE A 46 7.45 -9.62 22.89
C ILE A 46 8.95 -9.32 23.02
N GLN A 47 9.53 -9.61 24.19
CA GLN A 47 10.95 -9.34 24.44
C GLN A 47 11.86 -10.19 23.53
N GLU A 48 11.48 -11.43 23.26
CA GLU A 48 12.15 -12.31 22.30
C GLU A 48 12.07 -11.75 20.89
N GLY A 49 10.89 -11.29 20.46
CA GLY A 49 10.71 -10.64 19.17
C GLY A 49 11.59 -9.38 18.99
N ILE A 50 11.73 -8.56 20.03
CA ILE A 50 12.60 -7.37 20.01
C ILE A 50 14.06 -7.77 19.80
N LYS A 51 14.56 -8.80 20.50
CA LYS A 51 15.93 -9.30 20.34
C LYS A 51 16.20 -9.79 18.91
N LEU A 52 15.25 -10.49 18.31
CA LEU A 52 15.37 -10.96 16.93
C LEU A 52 15.48 -9.80 15.93
N VAL A 53 14.86 -8.65 16.22
CA VAL A 53 14.98 -7.45 15.38
C VAL A 53 16.33 -6.77 15.56
N ASP A 54 16.87 -6.75 16.79
CA ASP A 54 18.20 -6.18 17.06
C ASP A 54 19.33 -6.99 16.38
N ASP A 55 19.14 -8.30 16.17
CA ASP A 55 20.10 -9.18 15.50
C ASP A 55 20.08 -9.06 13.97
N MET A 56 19.21 -8.22 13.39
CA MET A 56 19.13 -8.05 11.93
C MET A 56 20.34 -7.29 11.39
N TRP A 57 21.05 -7.86 10.41
CA TRP A 57 22.28 -7.29 9.83
C TRP A 57 22.09 -6.11 8.88
N TYR A 58 20.96 -5.41 8.92
CA TYR A 58 20.73 -4.23 8.08
C TYR A 58 20.15 -3.07 8.88
N GLU A 59 20.69 -1.88 8.66
CA GLU A 59 20.16 -0.66 9.25
C GLU A 59 18.97 -0.15 8.44
N ARG A 60 17.84 0.01 9.12
CA ARG A 60 16.66 0.61 8.52
C ARG A 60 16.80 2.14 8.53
N PRO A 61 16.51 2.83 7.41
CA PRO A 61 16.55 4.29 7.37
C PRO A 61 15.56 4.89 8.35
N LYS A 62 16.00 5.94 9.05
CA LYS A 62 15.25 6.67 10.07
C LYS A 62 14.48 7.84 9.49
N MET A 63 15.01 8.46 8.44
CA MET A 63 14.46 9.66 7.83
C MET A 63 14.17 9.47 6.34
N ARG A 64 13.23 10.25 5.80
CA ARG A 64 12.86 10.20 4.37
C ARG A 64 14.05 10.44 3.46
N SER A 65 14.92 11.39 3.81
CA SER A 65 16.15 11.71 3.07
C SER A 65 17.09 10.50 2.90
N GLU A 66 17.05 9.53 3.82
CA GLU A 66 17.88 8.33 3.77
C GLU A 66 17.26 7.23 2.89
N CYS A 67 15.95 7.28 2.62
CA CYS A 67 15.24 6.22 1.88
C CYS A 67 14.63 6.66 0.54
N ALA A 68 14.61 7.96 0.24
CA ALA A 68 14.08 8.54 -1.00
C ALA A 68 14.67 7.85 -2.23
N GLU A 69 16.00 7.87 -2.36
CA GLU A 69 16.77 7.24 -3.44
C GLU A 69 17.10 5.75 -3.17
N GLY A 70 16.44 5.15 -2.18
CA GLY A 70 16.62 3.73 -1.86
C GLY A 70 16.05 2.80 -2.93
N PRO A 71 16.35 1.48 -2.86
CA PRO A 71 15.86 0.52 -3.82
C PRO A 71 14.32 0.48 -3.87
N ARG A 72 13.78 0.31 -5.07
CA ARG A 72 12.36 0.05 -5.33
C ARG A 72 12.21 -1.26 -6.10
N PRO A 73 11.22 -2.12 -5.77
CA PRO A 73 10.25 -2.05 -4.66
C PRO A 73 10.90 -1.99 -3.26
N CYS A 74 10.32 -1.20 -2.34
CA CYS A 74 10.94 -0.92 -1.05
C CYS A 74 11.04 -2.20 -0.17
N PRO A 75 12.23 -2.57 0.34
CA PRO A 75 12.38 -3.79 1.15
C PRO A 75 11.84 -3.63 2.58
N PHE A 76 11.64 -2.39 3.05
CA PHE A 76 11.28 -2.10 4.43
C PHE A 76 9.76 -2.22 4.67
N VAL A 77 9.22 -3.44 4.56
CA VAL A 77 7.78 -3.73 4.68
C VAL A 77 7.16 -3.35 6.02
N SER A 78 7.98 -3.25 7.08
CA SER A 78 7.56 -2.80 8.42
C SER A 78 7.48 -1.28 8.57
N CYS A 79 7.70 -0.53 7.49
CA CYS A 79 7.53 0.92 7.49
C CYS A 79 6.07 1.32 7.56
N LYS A 80 5.75 2.35 8.37
CA LYS A 80 4.38 2.86 8.53
C LYS A 80 3.77 3.37 7.21
N TYR A 81 4.62 3.76 6.27
CA TYR A 81 4.23 4.27 4.95
C TYR A 81 4.25 3.19 3.87
N HIS A 82 4.56 1.93 4.22
CA HIS A 82 4.66 0.85 3.24
C HIS A 82 3.26 0.39 2.83
N LEU A 83 3.02 0.24 1.52
CA LEU A 83 1.70 -0.09 0.97
C LEU A 83 1.34 -1.57 1.01
N TYR A 84 2.25 -2.44 1.44
CA TYR A 84 1.99 -3.88 1.60
C TYR A 84 1.21 -4.22 2.88
N LEU A 85 1.57 -3.59 4.00
CA LEU A 85 1.04 -3.88 5.34
C LEU A 85 0.39 -2.65 5.94
N ASP A 86 -0.82 -2.80 6.46
CA ASP A 86 -1.54 -1.81 7.26
C ASP A 86 -1.71 -2.37 8.69
N VAL A 87 -0.95 -1.82 9.63
CA VAL A 87 -0.87 -2.28 11.02
C VAL A 87 -1.73 -1.37 11.88
N LYS A 88 -2.66 -1.97 12.64
CA LYS A 88 -3.48 -1.24 13.61
C LYS A 88 -2.89 -1.37 15.00
N ASP A 89 -2.42 -0.28 15.58
CA ASP A 89 -1.79 -0.27 16.91
C ASP A 89 -2.75 -0.71 18.02
N GLU A 90 -4.01 -0.27 17.95
CA GLU A 90 -5.04 -0.55 18.96
C GLU A 90 -5.40 -2.04 19.04
N THR A 91 -5.59 -2.69 17.89
CA THR A 91 -6.04 -4.09 17.80
C THR A 91 -4.89 -5.06 17.54
N GLN A 92 -3.67 -4.55 17.32
CA GLN A 92 -2.48 -5.31 16.91
C GLN A 92 -2.70 -6.20 15.68
N SER A 93 -3.68 -5.86 14.84
CA SER A 93 -4.00 -6.63 13.63
C SER A 93 -3.23 -6.10 12.43
N ILE A 94 -2.79 -6.99 11.56
CA ILE A 94 -2.05 -6.64 10.34
C ILE A 94 -2.93 -6.94 9.13
N LYS A 95 -3.23 -5.94 8.32
CA LYS A 95 -3.93 -6.08 7.04
C LYS A 95 -2.91 -6.14 5.91
N LEU A 96 -2.95 -7.22 5.14
CA LEU A 96 -2.30 -7.36 3.84
C LEU A 96 -3.22 -6.76 2.78
N ASN A 97 -2.76 -5.70 2.11
CA ASN A 97 -3.56 -5.03 1.08
C ASN A 97 -3.80 -5.98 -0.11
N PHE A 98 -2.74 -6.61 -0.63
CA PHE A 98 -2.83 -7.58 -1.72
C PHE A 98 -2.22 -8.92 -1.28
N PRO A 99 -3.00 -9.82 -0.66
CA PRO A 99 -2.45 -11.07 -0.12
C PRO A 99 -2.00 -12.08 -1.18
N HIS A 100 -2.18 -11.76 -2.45
CA HIS A 100 -1.83 -12.59 -3.60
C HIS A 100 -0.64 -12.02 -4.39
N LEU A 101 -0.10 -10.88 -3.96
CA LEU A 101 1.07 -10.25 -4.55
C LEU A 101 2.19 -10.26 -3.53
N GLU A 102 3.38 -10.58 -3.98
CA GLU A 102 4.60 -10.37 -3.22
C GLU A 102 5.08 -8.92 -3.33
N VAL A 103 5.99 -8.52 -2.45
CA VAL A 103 6.47 -7.12 -2.35
C VAL A 103 7.04 -6.63 -3.69
N TRP A 104 7.74 -7.49 -4.42
CA TRP A 104 8.34 -7.16 -5.71
C TRP A 104 7.34 -7.10 -6.88
N GLU A 105 6.10 -7.54 -6.67
CA GLU A 105 5.04 -7.52 -7.68
C GLU A 105 4.11 -6.29 -7.55
N LEU A 106 4.28 -5.51 -6.48
CA LEU A 106 3.52 -4.30 -6.23
C LEU A 106 3.95 -3.18 -7.17
N GLU A 107 2.98 -2.47 -7.73
CA GLU A 107 3.20 -1.28 -8.55
C GLU A 107 3.77 -0.11 -7.72
N HIS A 108 3.23 0.07 -6.51
CA HIS A 108 3.70 1.06 -5.55
C HIS A 108 3.94 0.41 -4.20
N THR A 109 5.07 0.75 -3.55
CA THR A 109 5.43 0.22 -2.23
C THR A 109 5.46 1.28 -1.13
N CYS A 110 5.46 2.57 -1.49
CA CYS A 110 5.61 3.67 -0.55
C CYS A 110 4.52 4.72 -0.75
N ALA A 111 3.75 5.03 0.29
CA ALA A 111 2.73 6.07 0.27
C ALA A 111 3.31 7.47 0.11
N LEU A 112 4.55 7.71 0.57
CA LEU A 112 5.22 9.01 0.39
C LEU A 112 5.65 9.23 -1.06
N ASP A 113 6.17 8.20 -1.74
CA ASP A 113 6.50 8.31 -3.17
C ASP A 113 5.25 8.60 -4.00
N VAL A 114 4.14 7.95 -3.66
CA VAL A 114 2.82 8.17 -4.27
C VAL A 114 2.35 9.61 -4.02
N ALA A 115 2.50 10.13 -2.80
CA ALA A 115 2.12 11.51 -2.49
C ALA A 115 3.00 12.57 -3.17
N GLU A 116 4.29 12.29 -3.37
CA GLU A 116 5.23 13.18 -4.08
C GLU A 116 4.90 13.33 -5.58
N GLN A 117 4.13 12.40 -6.16
CA GLN A 117 3.63 12.51 -7.54
C GLN A 117 2.50 13.54 -7.70
N GLY A 118 2.00 14.09 -6.59
CA GLY A 118 0.94 15.09 -6.57
C GLY A 118 -0.46 14.49 -6.46
N GLY A 119 -1.45 15.23 -6.94
CA GLY A 119 -2.87 14.90 -6.78
C GLY A 119 -3.25 13.52 -7.33
N MET A 120 -3.99 12.76 -6.52
CA MET A 120 -4.57 11.46 -6.92
C MET A 120 -6.08 11.46 -6.75
N THR A 121 -6.75 10.75 -7.64
CA THR A 121 -8.20 10.50 -7.52
C THR A 121 -8.49 9.47 -6.42
N LEU A 122 -9.72 9.48 -5.89
CA LEU A 122 -10.16 8.52 -4.88
C LEU A 122 -10.13 7.07 -5.42
N GLU A 123 -10.36 6.92 -6.73
CA GLU A 123 -10.29 5.65 -7.46
C GLU A 123 -8.85 5.11 -7.53
N GLU A 124 -7.87 5.96 -7.86
CA GLU A 124 -6.46 5.59 -7.89
C GLU A 124 -5.95 5.18 -6.52
N VAL A 125 -6.25 5.98 -5.48
CA VAL A 125 -5.90 5.62 -4.09
C VAL A 125 -6.57 4.30 -3.68
N GLY A 126 -7.83 4.10 -4.08
CA GLY A 126 -8.56 2.86 -3.86
C GLY A 126 -7.86 1.67 -4.52
N HIS A 127 -7.40 1.83 -5.76
CA HIS A 127 -6.64 0.82 -6.48
C HIS A 127 -5.31 0.51 -5.79
N ILE A 128 -4.59 1.52 -5.31
CA ILE A 128 -3.28 1.36 -4.65
C ILE A 128 -3.40 0.69 -3.27
N MET A 129 -4.45 0.96 -2.50
CA MET A 129 -4.61 0.45 -1.13
C MET A 129 -5.55 -0.76 -1.01
N ASN A 130 -6.07 -1.25 -2.14
CA ASN A 130 -7.12 -2.26 -2.23
C ASN A 130 -8.37 -1.88 -1.39
N LEU A 131 -8.85 -0.66 -1.61
CA LEU A 131 -10.03 -0.10 -0.98
C LEU A 131 -11.05 0.28 -2.04
N THR A 132 -12.33 0.30 -1.65
CA THR A 132 -13.35 0.89 -2.52
C THR A 132 -13.19 2.41 -2.53
N ARG A 133 -13.52 3.05 -3.65
CA ARG A 133 -13.58 4.51 -3.77
C ARG A 133 -14.36 5.15 -2.62
N GLU A 134 -15.52 4.60 -2.29
CA GLU A 134 -16.35 5.13 -1.19
C GLU A 134 -15.66 5.00 0.17
N ARG A 135 -14.87 3.94 0.40
CA ARG A 135 -14.11 3.81 1.64
C ARG A 135 -13.01 4.86 1.72
N VAL A 136 -12.32 5.15 0.61
CA VAL A 136 -11.31 6.22 0.55
C VAL A 136 -11.97 7.57 0.85
N ARG A 137 -13.11 7.88 0.21
CA ARG A 137 -13.89 9.09 0.48
C ARG A 137 -14.24 9.25 1.96
N GLN A 138 -14.66 8.18 2.62
CA GLN A 138 -14.99 8.21 4.06
C GLN A 138 -13.76 8.52 4.92
N VAL A 139 -12.61 7.92 4.60
CA VAL A 139 -11.35 8.16 5.31
C VAL A 139 -10.89 9.60 5.10
N GLU A 140 -11.00 10.12 3.87
CA GLU A 140 -10.70 11.52 3.54
C GLU A 140 -11.56 12.49 4.37
N VAL A 141 -12.89 12.32 4.37
CA VAL A 141 -13.79 13.17 5.15
C VAL A 141 -13.44 13.14 6.63
N ALA A 142 -13.26 11.95 7.21
CA ALA A 142 -12.88 11.82 8.61
C ALA A 142 -11.49 12.42 8.91
N GLY A 143 -10.57 12.36 7.96
CA GLY A 143 -9.24 12.98 8.06
C GLY A 143 -9.34 14.51 8.04
N LEU A 144 -10.10 15.08 7.11
CA LEU A 144 -10.34 16.52 7.00
C LEU A 144 -10.99 17.09 8.26
N GLU A 145 -11.94 16.37 8.86
CA GLU A 145 -12.56 16.76 10.13
C GLU A 145 -11.54 16.82 11.27
N LYS A 146 -10.65 15.82 11.38
CA LYS A 146 -9.58 15.80 12.39
C LYS A 146 -8.57 16.93 12.19
N LEU A 147 -8.21 17.23 10.94
CA LEU A 147 -7.30 18.33 10.63
C LEU A 147 -7.88 19.68 11.04
N ARG A 148 -9.15 19.95 10.72
CA ARG A 148 -9.87 21.15 11.18
C ARG A 148 -9.95 21.23 12.70
N ALA A 149 -10.27 20.13 13.36
CA ALA A 149 -10.34 20.11 14.83
C ALA A 149 -8.98 20.36 15.49
N SER A 150 -7.87 20.02 14.83
CA SER A 150 -6.52 20.23 15.35
C SER A 150 -5.97 21.65 15.20
N GLY A 151 -6.66 22.54 14.48
CA GLY A 151 -6.18 23.91 14.20
C GLY A 151 -5.15 23.98 13.07
N VAL A 152 -4.68 22.85 12.57
CA VAL A 152 -3.61 22.76 11.55
C VAL A 152 -4.02 23.44 10.24
N VAL A 153 -5.30 23.35 9.87
CA VAL A 153 -5.80 23.96 8.63
C VAL A 153 -5.77 25.48 8.74
N GLU A 154 -6.21 26.00 9.89
CA GLU A 154 -6.19 27.42 10.21
C GLU A 154 -4.76 27.96 10.30
N ASP A 155 -3.83 27.18 10.88
CA ASP A 155 -2.41 27.52 10.95
C ASP A 155 -1.75 27.54 9.56
N ILE A 156 -2.04 26.55 8.71
CA ILE A 156 -1.55 26.52 7.33
C ILE A 156 -2.09 27.73 6.55
N ASP A 157 -3.37 28.03 6.67
CA ASP A 157 -3.99 29.19 6.01
C ASP A 157 -3.37 30.51 6.51
N ARG A 158 -3.09 30.62 7.81
CA ARG A 158 -2.43 31.80 8.38
C ARG A 158 -0.99 31.97 7.90
N ILE A 159 -0.25 30.87 7.75
CA ILE A 159 1.18 30.88 7.40
C ILE A 159 1.39 31.05 5.90
N PHE A 160 0.61 30.36 5.07
CA PHE A 160 0.79 30.29 3.63
C PHE A 160 -0.24 31.10 2.84
N GLY A 161 -1.40 31.44 3.43
CA GLY A 161 -2.49 32.16 2.77
C GLY A 161 -3.36 31.28 1.86
N LEU A 162 -4.64 31.66 1.74
CA LEU A 162 -5.74 30.96 1.03
C LEU A 162 -5.45 30.52 -0.42
N ASP A 163 -4.42 31.08 -1.06
CA ASP A 163 -4.10 30.87 -2.48
C ASP A 163 -2.93 29.90 -2.72
N THR A 164 -2.33 29.32 -1.69
CA THR A 164 -1.20 28.39 -1.87
C THR A 164 -1.70 27.04 -2.39
N LYS A 165 -1.65 26.87 -3.71
CA LYS A 165 -1.73 25.55 -4.34
C LYS A 165 -0.40 24.83 -4.09
N PHE A 166 -0.44 23.74 -3.33
CA PHE A 166 0.64 22.77 -3.32
C PHE A 166 0.58 22.03 -4.66
N GLU A 167 1.41 22.46 -5.61
CA GLU A 167 1.64 21.74 -6.88
C GLU A 167 2.34 20.40 -6.64
#